data_AF-A0A522CTM4-F1
#
_entry.id   AF-A0A522CTM4-F1
#
_cell.length_a   1.000
_cell.length_b   1.000
_cell.length_c   1.000
_cell.angle_alpha   90.00
_cell.angle_beta   90.00
_cell.angle_gamma   90.00
#
_symmetry.space_group_name_H-M   'P 1'
#
loop_
_entity.id
_entity.type
_entity.pdbx_description
1 polymer ?
#
loop_
_entity_poly.entity_id
_entity_poly.type
_entity_poly.pdbx_seq_one_letter_code
_entity_poly.pdbx_strand_id
1 'polypeptide(L)'
;MDHWILSPPSIFIIVFSLAGAALAVFLHVARRKPGEVCASQEPYACGEDLQNHLLQPDYSTFFPFAFYFTILHVVALFISTVPAETAASFPIAVIYIIGAMIGMFILLEK
;
A
#
# COMPACT_ATOMS: atom_id res chain seq x y z
N MET A 1 26.72 22.86 -13.69
CA MET A 1 27.52 21.67 -13.34
C MET A 1 27.33 21.53 -11.83
N ASP A 2 26.42 20.74 -11.25
CA ASP A 2 25.88 19.44 -11.61
C ASP A 2 24.50 19.25 -10.93
N HIS A 3 23.39 19.55 -11.62
CA HIS A 3 22.03 19.34 -11.07
C HIS A 3 21.43 17.99 -11.49
N TRP A 4 22.17 17.21 -12.28
CA TRP A 4 21.70 15.93 -12.81
C TRP A 4 21.44 14.91 -11.70
N ILE A 5 22.25 14.94 -10.63
CA ILE A 5 22.08 14.07 -9.46
C ILE A 5 20.83 14.41 -8.64
N LEU A 6 20.40 15.68 -8.67
CA LEU A 6 19.20 16.16 -7.96
C LEU A 6 17.91 16.03 -8.76
N SER A 7 17.96 15.43 -9.95
CA SER A 7 16.75 15.17 -10.72
C SER A 7 15.87 14.13 -10.01
N PRO A 8 14.53 14.26 -10.03
CA PRO A 8 13.62 13.27 -9.43
C PRO A 8 13.90 11.81 -9.85
N PRO A 9 14.16 11.48 -11.13
CA PRO A 9 14.44 10.10 -11.51
C PRO A 9 15.79 9.58 -10.98
N SER A 10 16.83 10.42 -10.91
CA SER A 10 18.14 9.98 -10.39
C SER A 10 18.09 9.68 -8.90
N ILE A 11 17.44 10.53 -8.10
CA ILE A 11 17.28 10.30 -6.66
C ILE A 11 16.46 9.04 -6.40
N PHE A 12 15.38 8.83 -7.15
CA PHE A 12 14.55 7.64 -7.03
C PHE A 12 15.37 6.36 -7.21
N ILE A 13 16.19 6.30 -8.27
CA ILE A 13 17.04 5.13 -8.54
C ILE A 13 18.05 4.92 -7.41
N ILE A 14 18.69 5.98 -6.93
CA ILE A 14 19.70 5.90 -5.86
C ILE A 14 19.08 5.37 -4.56
N VAL A 15 17.96 5.95 -4.13
CA VAL A 15 17.28 5.56 -2.89
C VAL A 15 16.74 4.14 -3.00
N PHE A 16 16.13 3.78 -4.13
CA PHE A 16 15.59 2.45 -4.34
C PHE A 16 16.69 1.38 -4.39
N SER A 17 17.82 1.70 -5.03
CA SER A 17 18.99 0.83 -5.04
C SER A 17 19.57 0.65 -3.64
N LEU A 18 19.69 1.71 -2.86
CA LEU A 18 20.16 1.64 -1.47
C LEU A 18 19.21 0.80 -0.59
N ALA A 19 17.90 1.01 -0.71
CA ALA A 19 16.89 0.23 0.01
C ALA A 19 16.91 -1.25 -0.39
N GLY A 20 17.04 -1.53 -1.70
CA GLY A 20 17.17 -2.89 -2.22
C GLY A 20 18.46 -3.57 -1.75
N ALA A 21 19.59 -2.86 -1.70
CA ALA A 21 20.85 -3.36 -1.17
C ALA A 21 20.74 -3.65 0.33
N ALA A 22 20.13 -2.74 1.11
CA ALA A 22 19.87 -2.97 2.53
C ALA A 22 19.00 -4.22 2.73
N LEU A 23 17.90 -4.34 1.99
CA LEU A 23 17.04 -5.53 2.03
C LEU A 23 17.82 -6.80 1.65
N ALA A 24 18.66 -6.77 0.63
CA ALA A 24 19.48 -7.90 0.23
C ALA A 24 20.45 -8.32 1.36
N VAL A 25 21.08 -7.36 2.04
CA VAL A 25 21.91 -7.63 3.22
C VAL A 25 21.09 -8.23 4.35
N PHE A 26 19.92 -7.67 4.66
CA PHE A 26 19.02 -8.21 5.70
C PHE A 26 18.57 -9.64 5.37
N LEU A 27 18.18 -9.91 4.12
CA LEU A 27 17.81 -11.24 3.67
C LEU A 27 19.01 -12.19 3.72
N HIS A 28 20.20 -11.72 3.37
CA HIS A 28 21.42 -12.53 3.45
C HIS A 28 21.78 -12.90 4.90
N VAL A 29 21.62 -11.97 5.84
CA VAL A 29 21.83 -12.21 7.27
C VAL A 29 20.72 -13.09 7.85
N ALA A 30 19.48 -12.91 7.40
CA ALA A 30 18.32 -13.68 7.85
C ALA A 30 18.26 -15.09 7.24
N ARG A 31 19.11 -15.41 6.25
CA ARG A 31 19.18 -16.76 5.67
C ARG A 31 19.61 -17.77 6.74
N ARG A 32 18.68 -18.63 7.12
CA ARG A 32 18.96 -19.81 7.95
C ARG A 32 19.61 -20.92 7.13
N LYS A 33 20.30 -21.83 7.81
CA LYS A 33 20.93 -22.99 7.17
C LYS A 33 19.85 -23.88 6.54
N PRO A 34 20.02 -24.33 5.29
CA PRO A 34 19.07 -25.25 4.66
C PRO A 34 19.03 -26.57 5.45
N GLY A 35 17.83 -26.97 5.89
CA GLY A 35 17.61 -28.24 6.60
C GLY A 35 17.17 -28.14 8.07
N GLU A 36 17.22 -26.96 8.69
CA GLU A 36 16.62 -26.76 10.01
C GLU A 36 15.11 -26.49 9.88
N VAL A 37 14.31 -27.56 9.87
CA VAL A 37 12.86 -27.45 10.12
C VAL A 37 12.69 -27.21 11.62
N CYS A 38 12.89 -25.96 12.04
CA CYS A 38 12.54 -25.56 13.39
C CYS A 38 11.01 -25.61 13.52
N ALA A 39 10.48 -26.21 14.59
CA ALA A 39 9.06 -26.13 14.98
C ALA A 39 8.54 -24.66 15.04
N SER A 40 9.45 -23.68 15.11
CA SER A 40 9.16 -22.25 14.90
C SER A 40 8.54 -21.90 13.54
N GLN A 41 8.61 -22.74 12.51
CA GLN A 41 8.01 -22.50 11.19
C GLN A 41 6.65 -23.17 11.02
N GLU A 42 6.21 -23.97 12.00
CA GLU A 42 4.88 -24.53 12.00
C GLU A 42 3.87 -23.45 12.41
N PRO A 43 2.69 -23.39 11.77
CA PRO A 43 1.62 -22.51 12.19
C PRO A 43 1.33 -22.73 13.68
N TYR A 44 1.17 -21.63 14.42
CA TYR A 44 0.80 -21.76 15.82
C TYR A 44 -0.60 -22.36 15.94
N ALA A 45 -0.67 -23.58 16.47
CA ALA A 45 -1.89 -24.36 16.58
C ALA A 45 -2.15 -24.86 18.01
N CYS A 46 -1.57 -24.20 19.03
CA CYS A 46 -1.69 -24.62 20.44
C CYS A 46 -1.30 -26.09 20.70
N GLY A 47 -0.45 -26.70 19.85
CA GLY A 47 -0.06 -28.10 19.94
C GLY A 47 -0.97 -29.08 19.18
N GLU A 48 -1.97 -28.60 18.44
CA GLU A 48 -2.82 -29.40 17.55
C GLU A 48 -2.22 -29.47 16.14
N ASP A 49 -2.47 -30.57 15.43
CA ASP A 49 -2.06 -30.72 14.03
C ASP A 49 -3.15 -30.17 13.09
N LEU A 50 -2.87 -29.03 12.44
CA LEU A 50 -3.79 -28.39 11.50
C LEU A 50 -3.77 -29.15 10.17
N GLN A 51 -4.73 -30.06 9.95
CA GLN A 51 -4.81 -30.79 8.67
C GLN A 51 -5.18 -29.90 7.47
N ASN A 52 -5.81 -28.74 7.69
CA ASN A 52 -6.34 -27.90 6.62
C ASN A 52 -5.82 -26.45 6.73
N HIS A 53 -4.84 -26.12 5.90
CA HIS A 53 -4.05 -24.88 6.00
C HIS A 53 -4.67 -23.69 5.26
N LEU A 54 -5.75 -23.88 4.50
CA LEU A 54 -6.27 -22.88 3.58
C LEU A 54 -7.77 -22.66 3.82
N LEU A 55 -8.07 -21.93 4.90
CA LEU A 55 -9.39 -21.31 5.06
C LEU A 55 -9.44 -20.06 4.19
N GLN A 56 -10.38 -20.00 3.25
CA GLN A 56 -10.66 -18.78 2.49
C GLN A 56 -11.56 -17.88 3.36
N PRO A 57 -11.05 -16.75 3.90
CA PRO A 57 -11.87 -15.88 4.73
C PRO A 57 -12.92 -15.19 3.86
N ASP A 58 -14.13 -15.01 4.41
CA ASP A 58 -15.14 -14.19 3.75
C ASP A 58 -14.78 -12.71 3.91
N TYR A 59 -14.35 -12.08 2.82
CA TYR A 59 -14.03 -10.65 2.78
C TYR A 59 -15.23 -9.78 2.38
N SER A 60 -16.43 -10.34 2.21
CA SER A 60 -17.63 -9.61 1.79
C SER A 60 -17.91 -8.37 2.65
N THR A 61 -17.67 -8.46 3.96
CA THR A 61 -17.86 -7.36 4.91
C THR A 61 -16.67 -6.41 4.97
N PHE A 62 -15.45 -6.89 4.75
CA PHE A 62 -14.23 -6.06 4.81
C PHE A 62 -14.01 -5.25 3.53
N PHE A 63 -14.40 -5.81 2.38
CA PHE A 63 -14.16 -5.24 1.06
C PHE A 63 -14.72 -3.81 0.90
N PRO A 64 -15.96 -3.49 1.30
CA PRO A 64 -16.48 -2.12 1.23
C PRO A 64 -15.67 -1.13 2.06
N PHE A 65 -15.19 -1.52 3.24
CA PHE A 65 -14.37 -0.64 4.09
C PHE A 65 -13.00 -0.37 3.47
N ALA A 66 -12.38 -1.37 2.86
CA ALA A 66 -11.10 -1.19 2.16
C ALA A 66 -11.25 -0.19 1.00
N PHE A 67 -12.30 -0.32 0.19
CA PHE A 67 -12.58 0.61 -0.92
C PHE A 67 -12.98 2.01 -0.45
N TYR A 68 -13.76 2.11 0.63
CA TYR A 68 -14.08 3.39 1.24
C TYR A 68 -12.80 4.14 1.66
N PHE A 69 -11.90 3.43 2.34
CA PHE A 69 -10.63 3.99 2.77
C PHE A 69 -9.76 4.43 1.58
N THR A 70 -9.68 3.61 0.52
CA THR A 70 -8.87 3.98 -0.66
C THR A 70 -9.43 5.22 -1.37
N ILE A 71 -10.75 5.32 -1.54
CA ILE A 71 -11.38 6.51 -2.14
C ILE A 71 -11.05 7.75 -1.29
N LEU A 72 -11.25 7.69 0.03
CA LEU A 72 -10.93 8.81 0.91
C LEU A 72 -9.44 9.18 0.89
N HIS A 73 -8.56 8.18 0.83
CA HIS A 73 -7.12 8.41 0.79
C HIS A 73 -6.72 9.20 -0.47
N VAL A 74 -7.26 8.83 -1.63
CA VAL A 74 -7.00 9.56 -2.89
C VAL A 74 -7.63 10.96 -2.84
N VAL A 75 -8.82 11.13 -2.27
CA VAL A 75 -9.44 12.45 -2.06
C VAL A 75 -8.55 13.34 -1.19
N ALA A 76 -8.01 12.82 -0.09
CA ALA A 76 -7.09 13.57 0.78
C ALA A 76 -5.81 13.96 0.04
N LEU A 77 -5.22 13.03 -0.73
CA LEU A 77 -4.06 13.32 -1.58
C LEU A 77 -4.38 14.41 -2.62
N PHE A 78 -5.54 14.33 -3.27
CA PHE A 78 -5.95 15.30 -4.26
C PHE A 78 -6.16 16.70 -3.66
N ILE A 79 -6.90 16.80 -2.54
CA ILE A 79 -7.13 18.08 -1.85
C ILE A 79 -5.82 18.71 -1.37
N SER A 80 -4.89 17.90 -0.87
CA SER A 80 -3.59 18.40 -0.38
C SER A 80 -2.62 18.84 -1.48
N THR A 81 -2.79 18.34 -2.71
CA THR A 81 -1.88 18.63 -3.83
C THR A 81 -2.44 19.65 -4.82
N VAL A 82 -3.72 20.02 -4.72
CA VAL A 82 -4.33 20.97 -5.65
C VAL A 82 -3.72 22.37 -5.45
N PRO A 83 -3.17 23.02 -6.50
CA PRO A 83 -2.57 24.34 -6.38
C PRO A 83 -3.66 25.38 -6.12
N ALA A 84 -3.59 26.04 -4.96
CA ALA A 84 -4.57 27.05 -4.52
C ALA A 84 -4.49 28.36 -5.30
N GLU A 85 -3.36 28.66 -5.94
CA GLU A 85 -3.11 29.90 -6.67
C GLU A 85 -3.77 29.98 -8.06
N THR A 86 -4.30 28.87 -8.59
CA THR A 86 -4.88 28.86 -9.93
C THR A 86 -6.41 28.81 -9.85
N ALA A 87 -7.12 29.87 -10.23
CA ALA A 87 -8.59 29.88 -10.22
C ALA A 87 -9.24 28.77 -11.07
N ALA A 88 -8.51 28.24 -12.08
CA ALA A 88 -8.94 27.13 -12.92
C ALA A 88 -8.89 25.76 -12.22
N SER A 89 -8.16 25.60 -11.10
CA SER A 89 -8.06 24.33 -10.37
C SER A 89 -9.28 24.07 -9.47
N PHE A 90 -9.95 25.14 -9.03
CA PHE A 90 -11.13 25.06 -8.17
C PHE A 90 -12.30 24.24 -8.74
N PRO A 91 -12.79 24.47 -9.99
CA PRO A 91 -13.91 23.70 -10.52
C PRO A 91 -13.56 22.21 -10.70
N ILE A 92 -12.31 21.90 -11.07
CA ILE A 92 -11.84 20.52 -11.22
C ILE A 92 -11.86 19.80 -9.85
N ALA A 93 -11.44 20.49 -8.78
CA ALA A 93 -11.47 19.93 -7.45
C ALA A 93 -12.89 19.64 -6.96
N VAL A 94 -13.82 20.54 -7.22
CA VAL A 94 -15.24 20.35 -6.87
C VAL A 94 -15.83 19.15 -7.60
N ILE A 95 -15.59 19.03 -8.92
CA ILE A 95 -16.07 17.88 -9.72
C ILE A 95 -15.49 16.57 -9.17
N TYR A 96 -14.20 16.56 -8.82
CA TYR A 96 -13.53 15.38 -8.27
C TYR A 96 -14.14 14.95 -6.93
N ILE A 97 -14.36 15.90 -6.01
CA ILE A 97 -14.96 15.62 -4.69
C ILE A 97 -16.40 15.11 -4.85
N ILE A 98 -17.20 15.71 -5.75
CA ILE A 98 -18.56 15.23 -6.03
C ILE A 98 -18.53 13.81 -6.58
N GLY A 99 -17.65 13.52 -7.54
CA GLY A 99 -17.49 12.17 -8.08
C GLY A 99 -17.09 11.14 -7.01
N ALA A 100 -16.18 11.51 -6.11
CA ALA A 100 -15.79 10.66 -4.98
C ALA A 100 -16.96 10.43 -4.00
N MET A 101 -17.76 11.46 -3.72
CA MET A 101 -18.96 11.30 -2.88
C MET A 101 -20.00 10.38 -3.53
N ILE A 102 -20.24 10.50 -4.83
CA ILE A 102 -21.14 9.61 -5.58
C ILE A 102 -20.60 8.17 -5.54
N GLY A 103 -19.30 7.99 -5.78
CA GLY A 103 -18.65 6.68 -5.72
C GLY A 103 -18.77 6.04 -4.34
N MET A 104 -18.57 6.82 -3.28
CA MET A 104 -18.78 6.35 -1.90
C MET A 104 -20.24 6.01 -1.63
N PHE A 105 -21.18 6.81 -2.12
CA PHE A 105 -22.61 6.53 -1.97
C PHE A 105 -22.98 5.20 -2.61
N ILE A 106 -22.60 4.97 -3.87
CA ILE A 106 -22.84 3.71 -4.60
C ILE A 106 -22.20 2.51 -3.89
N LEU A 107 -21.00 2.69 -3.33
CA LEU A 107 -20.28 1.60 -2.64
C LEU A 107 -20.94 1.21 -1.30
N LEU A 108 -21.57 2.16 -0.63
CA LEU A 108 -22.23 1.96 0.67
C LEU A 108 -23.72 1.63 0.52
N GLU A 109 -24.30 1.93 -0.63
CA GLU A 109 -25.63 1.48 -1.03
C GLU A 109 -25.57 -0.02 -1.31
N LYS A 110 -26.34 -0.78 -0.53
CA LYS A 110 -26.30 -2.24 -0.47
C LYS A 110 -27.20 -2.86 -1.52
#